data_AF-A0A6J6GMP7-F1
#
_entry.id   AF-A0A6J6GMP7-F1
#
_cell.length_a   1.000
_cell.length_b   1.000
_cell.length_c   1.000
_cell.angle_alpha   90.00
_cell.angle_beta   90.00
_cell.angle_gamma   90.00
#
_symmetry.space_group_name_H-M   'P 1'
#
loop_
_entity.id
_entity.type
_entity.pdbx_description
1 polymer ?
#
loop_
_entity_poly.entity_id
_entity_poly.type
_entity_poly.pdbx_seq_one_letter_code
_entity_poly.pdbx_strand_id
1 'polypeptide(L)'
;MEPAEDLSHQLWTMRELLEQLVYKLEVQGLLLAAGRARWIPYVTAELEAIIEAIGEIETSRAAASARLARQHGQPQHASLAELVEHVQAPWNGLLQQHRLHLLSLQSEIEEISRTNSEMARRSLMRSREIIASLGEQSVDMYDPRGLTTPLSVSALRLDRTV
;
A
#
# COMPACT_ATOMS: atom_id res chain seq x y z
N MET A 1 -14.40 -2.95 -30.92
CA MET A 1 -14.36 -3.74 -29.69
C MET A 1 -15.75 -3.70 -29.08
N GLU A 2 -16.32 -4.86 -28.75
CA GLU A 2 -17.61 -4.94 -28.06
C GLU A 2 -17.49 -4.30 -26.66
N PRO A 3 -18.48 -3.56 -26.14
CA PRO A 3 -18.37 -2.94 -24.81
C PRO A 3 -18.08 -3.94 -23.67
N ALA A 4 -18.58 -5.17 -23.77
CA ALA A 4 -18.31 -6.24 -22.80
C ALA A 4 -16.87 -6.77 -22.88
N GLU A 5 -16.35 -6.92 -24.10
CA GLU A 5 -14.95 -7.31 -24.37
C GLU A 5 -13.98 -6.27 -23.80
N ASP A 6 -14.24 -4.99 -24.09
CA ASP A 6 -13.44 -3.87 -23.59
C ASP A 6 -13.44 -3.82 -22.06
N LEU A 7 -14.62 -3.92 -21.44
CA LEU A 7 -14.72 -3.94 -19.98
C LEU A 7 -13.95 -5.13 -19.39
N SER A 8 -14.06 -6.32 -20.00
CA SER A 8 -13.30 -7.50 -19.56
C SER A 8 -11.80 -7.26 -19.64
N HIS A 9 -11.31 -6.61 -20.70
CA HIS A 9 -9.91 -6.25 -20.83
C HIS A 9 -9.46 -5.29 -19.71
N GLN A 10 -10.23 -4.23 -19.43
CA GLN A 10 -9.88 -3.29 -18.35
C GLN A 10 -9.89 -3.98 -16.97
N LEU A 11 -10.85 -4.88 -16.71
CA LEU A 11 -10.92 -5.64 -15.46
C LEU A 11 -9.76 -6.62 -15.31
N TRP A 12 -9.28 -7.21 -16.41
CA TRP A 12 -8.09 -8.05 -16.41
C TRP A 12 -6.84 -7.24 -16.03
N THR A 13 -6.59 -6.13 -16.72
CA THR A 13 -5.44 -5.26 -16.40
C THR A 13 -5.50 -4.73 -14.97
N MET A 14 -6.70 -4.33 -14.50
CA MET A 14 -6.87 -3.90 -13.11
C MET A 14 -6.55 -5.01 -12.12
N ARG A 15 -6.95 -6.25 -12.41
CA ARG A 15 -6.59 -7.42 -11.58
C ARG A 15 -5.08 -7.60 -11.51
N GLU A 16 -4.37 -7.55 -12.65
CA GLU A 16 -2.91 -7.70 -12.68
C GLU A 16 -2.21 -6.62 -11.85
N LEU A 17 -2.67 -5.37 -11.92
CA LEU A 17 -2.11 -4.27 -11.12
C LEU A 17 -2.38 -4.46 -9.62
N LEU A 18 -3.56 -4.95 -9.24
CA LEU A 18 -3.86 -5.26 -7.84
C LEU A 18 -3.05 -6.44 -7.32
N GLU A 19 -2.81 -7.48 -8.13
CA GLU A 19 -1.90 -8.59 -7.78
C GLU A 19 -0.46 -8.09 -7.59
N GLN A 20 0.01 -7.17 -8.44
CA GLN A 20 1.31 -6.52 -8.25
C GLN A 20 1.34 -5.68 -6.97
N LEU A 21 0.26 -4.98 -6.63
CA LEU A 21 0.13 -4.20 -5.40
C LEU A 21 0.22 -5.11 -4.17
N VAL A 22 -0.50 -6.23 -4.15
CA VAL A 22 -0.39 -7.26 -3.09
C VAL A 22 1.06 -7.69 -2.92
N TYR A 23 1.72 -8.09 -4.01
CA TYR A 23 3.12 -8.50 -3.97
C TYR A 23 4.04 -7.42 -3.38
N LYS A 24 3.90 -6.17 -3.79
CA LYS A 24 4.75 -5.08 -3.27
C LYS A 24 4.45 -4.76 -1.81
N LEU A 25 3.21 -4.90 -1.37
CA LEU A 25 2.85 -4.76 0.05
C LEU A 25 3.45 -5.89 0.88
N GLU A 26 3.46 -7.14 0.40
CA GLU A 26 4.16 -8.23 1.07
C GLU A 26 5.67 -7.95 1.19
N VAL A 27 6.30 -7.49 0.11
CA VAL A 27 7.71 -7.10 0.11
C VAL A 27 7.97 -6.00 1.15
N GLN A 28 7.12 -4.98 1.23
CA GLN A 28 7.22 -3.94 2.25
C GLN A 28 7.12 -4.52 3.66
N GLY A 29 6.18 -5.43 3.91
CA GLY A 29 6.02 -6.12 5.19
C GLY A 29 7.27 -6.90 5.58
N LEU A 30 7.86 -7.65 4.64
CA LEU A 30 9.12 -8.38 4.85
C LEU A 30 10.30 -7.44 5.18
N LEU A 31 10.42 -6.30 4.48
CA LEU A 31 11.46 -5.31 4.74
C LEU A 31 11.29 -4.68 6.13
N LEU A 32 10.06 -4.38 6.54
CA LEU A 32 9.75 -3.86 7.87
C LEU A 32 10.06 -4.90 8.96
N ALA A 33 9.66 -6.16 8.77
CA ALA A 33 9.94 -7.25 9.71
C ALA A 33 11.45 -7.46 9.88
N ALA A 34 12.21 -7.38 8.79
CA ALA A 34 13.66 -7.55 8.78
C ALA A 34 14.43 -6.29 9.21
N GLY A 35 13.76 -5.20 9.57
CA GLY A 35 14.39 -3.93 9.97
C GLY A 35 15.23 -3.28 8.86
N ARG A 36 14.94 -3.57 7.58
CA ARG A 36 15.72 -3.11 6.43
C ARG A 36 15.26 -1.73 5.95
N ALA A 37 15.30 -0.74 6.85
CA ALA A 37 14.79 0.62 6.62
C ALA A 37 15.37 1.30 5.37
N ARG A 38 16.63 1.00 5.01
CA ARG A 38 17.29 1.57 3.81
C ARG A 38 16.55 1.28 2.50
N TRP A 39 15.78 0.19 2.42
CA TRP A 39 15.07 -0.22 1.20
C TRP A 39 13.61 0.25 1.15
N ILE A 40 13.08 0.75 2.27
CA ILE A 40 11.68 1.19 2.36
C ILE A 40 11.33 2.27 1.33
N PRO A 41 12.17 3.30 1.08
CA PRO A 41 11.84 4.31 0.06
C PRO A 41 11.68 3.74 -1.35
N TYR A 42 12.41 2.66 -1.68
CA TYR A 42 12.34 2.03 -3.00
C TYR A 42 11.01 1.32 -3.21
N VAL A 43 10.59 0.47 -2.25
CA VAL A 43 9.30 -0.21 -2.35
C VAL A 43 8.13 0.78 -2.26
N THR A 44 8.27 1.88 -1.50
CA THR A 44 7.25 2.95 -1.47
C THR A 44 7.07 3.60 -2.85
N ALA A 45 8.17 3.94 -3.55
CA ALA A 45 8.07 4.52 -4.89
C ALA A 45 7.45 3.54 -5.90
N GLU A 46 7.75 2.25 -5.80
CA GLU A 46 7.12 1.22 -6.62
C GLU A 46 5.62 1.08 -6.33
N LEU A 47 5.21 1.15 -5.05
CA LEU A 47 3.80 1.14 -4.64
C LEU A 47 3.06 2.37 -5.20
N GLU A 48 3.66 3.55 -5.10
CA GLU A 48 3.08 4.79 -5.63
C GLU A 48 2.85 4.70 -7.14
N ALA A 49 3.83 4.18 -7.90
CA ALA A 49 3.69 3.97 -9.34
C ALA A 49 2.56 2.99 -9.70
N ILE A 50 2.39 1.91 -8.92
CA ILE A 50 1.29 0.96 -9.13
C ILE A 50 -0.06 1.61 -8.81
N ILE A 51 -0.16 2.39 -7.73
CA ILE A 51 -1.38 3.11 -7.36
C ILE A 51 -1.78 4.12 -8.44
N GLU A 52 -0.82 4.83 -9.03
CA GLU A 52 -1.06 5.73 -10.16
C GLU A 52 -1.62 4.97 -11.37
N ALA A 53 -0.98 3.85 -11.76
CA ALA A 53 -1.46 3.00 -12.86
C ALA A 53 -2.87 2.43 -12.58
N ILE A 54 -3.20 2.10 -11.33
CA ILE A 54 -4.55 1.69 -10.93
C ILE A 54 -5.57 2.82 -11.18
N GLY A 55 -5.21 4.08 -10.90
CA GLY A 55 -6.06 5.23 -11.17
C GLY A 55 -6.34 5.44 -12.67
N GLU A 56 -5.34 5.21 -13.51
CA GLU A 56 -5.47 5.30 -14.97
C GLU A 56 -6.40 4.22 -15.53
N ILE A 57 -6.21 2.97 -15.11
CA ILE A 57 -7.05 1.86 -15.56
C ILE A 57 -8.48 1.99 -15.03
N GLU A 58 -8.68 2.51 -13.81
CA GLU A 58 -10.00 2.73 -13.22
C GLU A 58 -10.82 3.71 -14.05
N THR A 59 -10.19 4.77 -14.55
CA THR A 59 -10.83 5.73 -15.46
C THR A 59 -11.30 5.05 -16.75
N SER A 60 -10.45 4.20 -17.32
CA SER A 60 -10.75 3.43 -18.54
C SER A 60 -11.86 2.39 -18.31
N ARG A 61 -11.80 1.67 -17.18
CA ARG A 61 -12.81 0.70 -16.73
C ARG A 61 -14.17 1.36 -16.50
N ALA A 62 -14.20 2.54 -15.88
CA ALA A 62 -15.42 3.31 -15.67
C ALA A 62 -16.05 3.72 -17.01
N ALA A 63 -15.24 4.20 -17.96
CA ALA A 63 -15.71 4.55 -19.30
C ALA A 63 -16.27 3.33 -20.06
N ALA A 64 -15.61 2.16 -19.96
CA ALA A 64 -16.09 0.91 -20.55
C ALA A 64 -17.40 0.44 -19.91
N SER A 65 -17.51 0.51 -18.58
CA SER A 65 -18.73 0.18 -17.83
C SER A 65 -19.90 1.06 -18.26
N ALA A 66 -19.69 2.37 -18.44
CA ALA A 66 -20.73 3.30 -18.89
C ALA A 66 -21.17 3.02 -20.34
N ARG A 67 -20.26 2.57 -21.23
CA ARG A 67 -20.64 2.12 -22.59
C ARG A 67 -21.52 0.88 -22.52
N LEU A 68 -21.15 -0.12 -21.72
CA LEU A 68 -21.93 -1.34 -21.55
C LEU A 68 -23.30 -1.05 -20.92
N ALA A 69 -23.36 -0.20 -19.90
CA ALA A 69 -24.61 0.24 -19.29
C ALA A 69 -25.58 0.83 -20.32
N ARG A 70 -25.09 1.76 -21.15
CA ARG A 70 -25.89 2.39 -22.21
C ARG A 70 -26.40 1.38 -23.23
N GLN A 71 -25.59 0.38 -23.60
CA GLN A 71 -26.01 -0.67 -24.53
C GLN A 71 -27.20 -1.47 -24.01
N HIS A 72 -27.29 -1.66 -22.69
CA HIS A 72 -28.38 -2.39 -22.03
C HIS A 72 -29.47 -1.49 -21.43
N GLY A 73 -29.46 -0.19 -21.73
CA GLY A 73 -30.45 0.77 -21.20
C GLY A 73 -30.34 1.03 -19.68
N GLN A 74 -29.21 0.69 -19.07
CA GLN A 74 -28.94 0.88 -17.65
C GLN A 74 -28.35 2.26 -17.34
N PRO A 75 -28.48 2.76 -16.10
CA PRO A 75 -27.79 3.97 -15.66
C PRO A 75 -26.28 3.86 -15.83
N GLN A 76 -25.61 4.96 -16.21
CA GLN A 76 -24.16 4.96 -16.48
C GLN A 76 -23.30 4.61 -15.25
N HIS A 77 -23.88 4.72 -14.05
CA HIS A 77 -23.26 4.41 -12.76
C HIS A 77 -23.75 3.07 -12.19
N ALA A 78 -24.40 2.23 -13.01
CA ALA A 78 -24.75 0.87 -12.63
C ALA A 78 -23.48 0.11 -12.20
N SER A 79 -23.59 -0.59 -11.08
CA SER A 79 -22.53 -1.42 -10.54
C SER A 79 -22.22 -2.58 -11.49
N LEU A 80 -21.00 -3.12 -11.40
CA LEU A 80 -20.63 -4.30 -12.18
C LEU A 80 -21.56 -5.51 -11.89
N ALA A 81 -22.12 -5.61 -10.69
CA ALA A 81 -23.10 -6.64 -10.34
C ALA A 81 -24.39 -6.50 -11.16
N GLU A 82 -24.97 -5.29 -11.17
CA GLU A 82 -26.21 -4.99 -11.93
C GLU A 82 -26.00 -5.14 -13.44
N LEU A 83 -24.81 -4.77 -13.95
CA LEU A 83 -24.49 -4.95 -15.36
C LEU A 83 -24.45 -6.43 -15.77
N VAL A 84 -23.85 -7.30 -14.94
CA VAL A 84 -23.73 -8.73 -15.22
C VAL A 84 -25.10 -9.41 -15.37
N GLU A 85 -26.15 -8.94 -14.68
CA GLU A 85 -27.51 -9.47 -14.79
C GLU A 85 -28.14 -9.27 -16.18
N HIS A 86 -27.67 -8.27 -16.92
CA HIS A 86 -28.21 -7.89 -18.24
C HIS A 86 -27.34 -8.39 -19.41
N VAL A 87 -26.14 -8.88 -19.11
CA VAL A 87 -25.18 -9.38 -20.09
C VAL A 87 -25.42 -10.88 -20.31
N GLN A 88 -25.34 -11.32 -21.57
CA GLN A 88 -25.49 -12.73 -21.94
C GLN A 88 -24.13 -13.42 -22.08
N ALA A 89 -24.16 -14.73 -22.31
CA ALA A 89 -22.95 -15.49 -22.64
C ALA A 89 -22.30 -14.94 -23.93
N PRO A 90 -20.96 -14.95 -24.05
CA PRO A 90 -19.99 -15.56 -23.13
C PRO A 90 -19.54 -14.66 -21.95
N TRP A 91 -19.96 -13.40 -21.94
CA TRP A 91 -19.35 -12.36 -21.09
C TRP A 91 -19.85 -12.38 -19.63
N ASN A 92 -21.09 -12.81 -19.40
CA ASN A 92 -21.69 -12.79 -18.06
C ASN A 92 -20.84 -13.52 -17.00
N GLY A 93 -20.42 -14.76 -17.28
CA GLY A 93 -19.60 -15.56 -16.37
C GLY A 93 -18.21 -14.97 -16.16
N LEU A 94 -17.59 -14.46 -17.23
CA LEU A 94 -16.26 -13.87 -17.17
C LEU A 94 -16.24 -12.58 -16.33
N LEU A 95 -17.20 -11.68 -16.55
CA LEU A 95 -17.34 -10.45 -15.76
C LEU A 95 -17.65 -10.75 -14.29
N GLN A 96 -18.45 -11.78 -14.01
CA GLN A 96 -18.71 -12.22 -12.64
C GLN A 96 -17.44 -12.76 -11.96
N GLN A 97 -16.64 -13.56 -12.68
CA GLN A 97 -15.36 -14.05 -12.18
C GLN A 97 -14.42 -12.88 -11.88
N HIS A 98 -14.25 -11.92 -12.79
CA HIS A 98 -13.46 -10.73 -12.56
C HIS A 98 -13.89 -9.98 -11.29
N ARG A 99 -15.20 -9.75 -11.12
CA ARG A 99 -15.73 -9.08 -9.93
C ARG A 99 -15.32 -9.77 -8.63
N LEU A 100 -15.42 -11.10 -8.57
CA LEU A 100 -15.08 -11.86 -7.37
C LEU A 100 -13.57 -11.78 -7.06
N HIS A 101 -12.71 -11.90 -8.07
CA HIS A 101 -11.27 -11.79 -7.88
C HIS A 101 -10.86 -10.40 -7.40
N LEU A 102 -11.43 -9.34 -7.99
CA LEU A 102 -11.14 -7.96 -7.59
C LEU A 102 -11.56 -7.69 -6.14
N LEU A 103 -12.73 -8.20 -5.71
CA LEU A 103 -13.17 -8.09 -4.31
C LEU A 103 -12.23 -8.85 -3.35
N SER A 104 -11.74 -10.02 -3.75
CA SER A 104 -10.76 -10.78 -2.97
C SER A 104 -9.44 -9.99 -2.81
N LEU A 105 -8.89 -9.48 -3.91
CA LEU A 105 -7.66 -8.69 -3.91
C LEU A 105 -7.80 -7.41 -3.09
N GLN A 106 -8.94 -6.73 -3.19
CA GLN A 106 -9.21 -5.55 -2.37
C GLN A 106 -9.15 -5.87 -0.87
N SER A 107 -9.80 -6.95 -0.43
CA SER A 107 -9.77 -7.38 0.97
C SER A 107 -8.34 -7.71 1.44
N GLU A 108 -7.57 -8.39 0.60
CA GLU A 108 -6.18 -8.76 0.89
C GLU A 108 -5.27 -7.51 1.00
N ILE A 109 -5.41 -6.56 0.08
CA ILE A 109 -4.69 -5.28 0.10
C ILE A 109 -5.00 -4.51 1.39
N GLU A 110 -6.26 -4.45 1.80
CA GLU A 110 -6.68 -3.77 3.03
C GLU A 110 -6.06 -4.40 4.29
N GLU A 111 -5.98 -5.73 4.34
CA GLU A 111 -5.39 -6.48 5.44
C GLU A 111 -3.86 -6.27 5.52
N ILE A 112 -3.14 -6.44 4.41
CA ILE A 112 -1.68 -6.30 4.38
C ILE A 112 -1.29 -4.84 4.66
N SER A 113 -1.98 -3.87 4.05
CA SER A 113 -1.71 -2.44 4.26
C SER A 113 -1.88 -2.04 5.73
N ARG A 114 -2.89 -2.58 6.41
CA ARG A 114 -3.12 -2.36 7.84
C ARG A 114 -1.97 -2.93 8.68
N THR A 115 -1.61 -4.18 8.43
CA THR A 115 -0.49 -4.86 9.08
C THR A 115 0.82 -4.08 8.93
N ASN A 116 1.15 -3.67 7.70
CA ASN A 116 2.35 -2.89 7.41
C ASN A 116 2.36 -1.54 8.13
N SER A 117 1.22 -0.84 8.13
CA SER A 117 1.08 0.45 8.82
C SER A 117 1.31 0.33 10.32
N GLU A 118 0.82 -0.74 10.94
CA GLU A 118 1.06 -1.02 12.36
C GLU A 118 2.52 -1.36 12.65
N MET A 119 3.17 -2.15 11.80
CA MET A 119 4.60 -2.48 11.94
C MET A 119 5.48 -1.23 11.82
N ALA A 120 5.21 -0.36 10.86
CA ALA A 120 5.92 0.90 10.67
C ALA A 120 5.78 1.82 11.90
N ARG A 121 4.56 1.97 12.43
CA ARG A 121 4.30 2.76 13.65
C ARG A 121 5.05 2.20 14.86
N ARG A 122 5.01 0.88 15.07
CA ARG A 122 5.74 0.20 16.15
C ARG A 122 7.25 0.39 16.04
N SER A 123 7.79 0.31 14.82
CA SER A 123 9.22 0.55 14.57
C SER A 123 9.63 1.97 14.91
N LEU A 124 8.83 2.97 14.54
CA LEU A 124 9.10 4.38 14.84
C LEU A 124 9.08 4.66 16.35
N MET A 125 8.12 4.09 17.07
CA MET A 125 8.02 4.23 18.53
C MET A 125 9.27 3.67 19.23
N ARG A 126 9.71 2.46 18.87
CA ARG A 126 10.93 1.85 19.43
C ARG A 126 12.17 2.70 19.17
N SER A 127 12.32 3.24 17.95
CA SER A 127 13.46 4.12 17.65
C SER A 127 13.44 5.40 18.50
N ARG A 128 12.26 5.97 18.76
CA ARG A 128 12.12 7.15 19.63
C ARG A 128 12.44 6.85 21.10
N GLU A 129 11.98 5.70 21.59
CA GLU A 129 12.29 5.23 22.96
C GLU A 129 13.79 5.02 23.17
N ILE A 130 14.47 4.40 22.19
CA ILE A 130 15.94 4.25 22.22
C ILE A 130 16.63 5.62 22.26
N ILE A 131 16.22 6.56 21.39
CA ILE A 131 16.80 7.92 21.38
C ILE A 131 16.55 8.65 22.72
N ALA A 132 15.35 8.53 23.28
CA ALA A 132 15.03 9.11 24.59
C ALA A 132 15.89 8.50 25.70
N SER A 133 16.01 7.17 25.74
CA SER A 133 16.84 6.46 26.72
C SER A 133 18.33 6.82 26.61
N LEU A 134 18.85 7.05 25.40
CA LEU A 134 20.22 7.54 25.17
C LEU A 134 20.40 8.98 25.66
N GLY A 135 19.37 9.82 25.57
CA GLY A 135 19.38 11.19 26.08
C GLY A 135 19.27 11.28 27.61
N GLU A 136 18.70 10.26 28.25
CA GLU A 136 18.54 10.16 29.72
C GLU A 136 19.73 9.48 30.42
N GLN A 137 20.62 8.80 29.68
CA GLN A 137 21.82 8.19 30.24
C GLN A 137 22.85 9.27 30.64
N SER A 138 22.84 9.66 31.92
CA SER A 138 23.99 10.33 32.55
C SER A 138 25.14 9.33 32.67
N VAL A 139 26.28 9.63 32.05
CA VAL A 139 27.49 8.84 32.26
C VAL A 139 28.13 9.33 33.55
N ASP A 140 28.19 8.49 34.58
CA ASP A 140 28.97 8.78 35.78
C ASP A 140 30.46 8.69 35.44
N MET A 141 31.13 9.83 35.49
CA MET A 141 32.59 9.89 35.38
C MET A 141 33.21 9.82 36.77
N TYR A 142 34.24 8.99 36.90
CA TYR A 142 35.06 8.93 38.09
C TYR A 142 36.05 10.10 38.05
N ASP A 143 35.94 11.04 38.99
CA ASP A 143 36.90 12.12 39.10
C ASP A 143 38.25 11.59 39.65
N PRO A 144 39.35 12.36 39.54
CA PRO A 144 40.66 11.96 40.08
C PRO A 144 40.70 11.75 41.62
N ARG A 145 39.63 12.08 42.34
CA ARG A 145 39.45 11.90 43.79
C ARG A 145 38.51 10.72 44.11
N GLY A 146 37.98 10.06 43.09
CA GLY A 146 37.10 8.91 43.18
C GLY A 146 35.64 9.20 43.49
N LEU A 147 35.16 10.40 43.17
CA LEU A 147 33.76 10.77 43.27
C LEU A 147 33.08 10.64 41.90
N THR A 148 31.88 10.07 41.90
CA THR A 148 31.02 10.01 40.71
C THR A 148 30.44 11.40 40.45
N THR A 149 30.85 12.01 39.35
CA THR A 149 30.24 13.26 38.86
C THR A 149 29.34 12.91 37.68
N PRO A 150 28.04 13.22 37.73
CA PRO A 150 27.15 12.97 36.61
C PRO A 150 27.50 13.93 35.46
N LEU A 151 27.97 13.39 34.34
CA LEU A 151 28.03 14.16 33.09
C LEU A 151 26.68 14.05 32.41
N SER A 152 25.98 15.19 32.29
CA SER A 152 24.89 15.35 31.34
C SER A 152 25.51 15.41 29.94
N VAL A 153 25.51 14.29 29.22
CA VAL A 153 25.92 14.26 27.81
C VAL A 153 24.78 14.92 27.03
N SER A 154 24.85 16.24 26.87
CA SER A 154 23.96 16.94 25.94
C SER A 154 24.12 16.30 24.57
N ALA A 155 23.01 15.73 24.06
CA ALA A 155 22.95 14.97 22.84
C ALA A 155 23.80 15.59 21.72
N LEU A 156 24.71 14.76 21.19
CA LEU A 156 25.64 15.06 20.11
C LEU A 156 24.92 15.80 18.96
N ARG A 157 25.03 17.14 18.93
CA ARG A 157 24.68 17.94 17.76
C ARG A 157 25.74 17.66 16.70
N LEU A 158 25.50 16.64 15.88
CA LEU A 158 26.26 16.43 14.66
C LEU A 158 26.07 17.65 13.77
N ASP A 159 27.16 18.37 13.56
CA ASP A 159 27.23 19.55 12.70
C ASP A 159 26.91 19.11 11.26
N ARG A 160 25.75 19.53 10.75
CA ARG A 160 25.37 19.34 9.34
C ARG A 160 25.61 20.66 8.63
N THR A 161 26.83 20.85 8.13
CA THR A 161 27.08 21.82 7.07
C THR A 161 26.68 21.20 5.73
N VAL A 162 25.89 21.97 4.99
CA VAL A 162 25.28 21.70 3.67
C VAL A 162 26.34 21.55 2.59
#